data_AF-A0A1H8LDU1-F1
#
_entry.id   AF-A0A1H8LDU1-F1
#
_cell.length_a   1.000
_cell.length_b   1.000
_cell.length_c   1.000
_cell.angle_alpha   90.00
_cell.angle_beta   90.00
_cell.angle_gamma   90.00
#
_symmetry.space_group_name_H-M   'P 1'
#
loop_
_entity.id
_entity.type
_entity.pdbx_description
1 polymer ?
#
loop_
_entity_poly.entity_id
_entity_poly.type
_entity_poly.pdbx_seq_one_letter_code
_entity_poly.pdbx_strand_id
1 'polypeptide(L)'
;MQQDFDFPQTPPDNPVARYVHLTRTVMPKLARGEKRHWPVRNDHCFQRIVLDTICEGVWYDHIARPAYKHLSQTQALAAVHLCEQIIADQIDLTALNQKSLTWRCKLRLPPL
;
A
#
# COMPACT_ATOMS: atom_id res chain seq x y z
N MET A 1 -0.01 -23.91 -11.29
CA MET A 1 0.22 -23.77 -9.85
C MET A 1 -0.17 -22.35 -9.43
N GLN A 2 -1.47 -22.03 -9.38
CA GLN A 2 -1.92 -20.83 -8.68
C GLN A 2 -1.73 -21.11 -7.18
N GLN A 3 -1.06 -20.20 -6.47
CA GLN A 3 -1.12 -20.23 -5.02
C GLN A 3 -2.51 -19.69 -4.66
N ASP A 4 -3.40 -20.58 -4.22
CA ASP A 4 -4.69 -20.24 -3.61
C ASP A 4 -4.41 -19.50 -2.30
N PHE A 5 -4.12 -18.21 -2.41
CA PHE A 5 -4.29 -17.30 -1.29
C PHE A 5 -5.79 -17.07 -1.17
N ASP A 6 -6.43 -17.85 -0.31
CA ASP A 6 -7.82 -17.63 0.10
C ASP A 6 -7.88 -16.27 0.82
N PHE A 7 -8.07 -15.22 0.02
CA PHE A 7 -8.35 -13.89 0.53
C PHE A 7 -9.81 -13.89 0.96
N PRO A 8 -10.11 -13.76 2.27
CA PRO A 8 -11.51 -13.62 2.68
C PRO A 8 -12.11 -12.42 1.94
N GLN A 9 -13.12 -12.68 1.11
CA GLN A 9 -13.88 -11.68 0.36
C GLN A 9 -14.85 -10.89 1.26
N THR A 10 -14.91 -11.20 2.56
CA THR A 10 -15.67 -10.44 3.54
C THR A 10 -14.92 -9.16 3.89
N PRO A 11 -15.60 -7.99 3.96
CA PRO A 11 -15.00 -6.79 4.51
C PRO A 11 -14.48 -7.14 5.91
N PRO A 12 -13.24 -6.76 6.24
CA PRO A 12 -12.74 -7.03 7.58
C PRO A 12 -13.62 -6.28 8.57
N ASP A 13 -13.99 -6.91 9.69
CA ASP A 13 -14.69 -6.26 10.81
C ASP A 13 -13.96 -4.97 11.27
N ASN A 14 -12.67 -4.85 10.94
CA ASN A 14 -11.89 -3.62 11.02
C ASN A 14 -10.91 -3.49 9.82
N PRO A 15 -11.18 -2.62 8.83
CA PRO A 15 -10.33 -2.50 7.64
C PRO A 15 -8.95 -1.92 7.95
N VAL A 16 -8.82 -1.07 8.97
CA VAL A 16 -7.50 -0.59 9.42
C VAL A 16 -6.65 -1.75 9.91
N ALA A 17 -7.20 -2.62 10.74
CA ALA A 17 -6.49 -3.80 11.25
C ALA A 17 -6.06 -4.73 10.11
N ARG A 18 -6.93 -4.94 9.11
CA ARG A 18 -6.59 -5.73 7.91
C ARG A 18 -5.47 -5.08 7.10
N TYR A 19 -5.58 -3.78 6.80
CA TYR A 19 -4.55 -3.04 6.08
C TYR A 19 -3.18 -3.13 6.79
N VAL A 20 -3.18 -2.96 8.11
CA VAL A 20 -1.97 -3.11 8.94
C VAL A 20 -1.43 -4.53 8.87
N HIS A 21 -2.28 -5.56 8.93
CA HIS A 21 -1.87 -6.95 8.81
C HIS A 21 -1.26 -7.26 7.43
N LEU A 22 -1.90 -6.82 6.34
CA LEU A 22 -1.43 -7.02 4.97
C LEU A 22 -0.05 -6.40 4.77
N THR A 23 0.13 -5.14 5.17
CA THR A 23 1.38 -4.40 4.93
C THR A 23 2.52 -4.78 5.89
N ARG A 24 2.22 -5.20 7.13
CA ARG A 24 3.26 -5.59 8.12
C ARG A 24 3.67 -7.04 8.05
N THR A 25 2.77 -7.91 7.61
CA THR A 25 2.96 -9.36 7.69
C THR A 25 2.93 -10.01 6.33
N VAL A 26 1.85 -9.84 5.56
CA VAL A 26 1.63 -10.61 4.33
C VAL A 26 2.58 -10.15 3.24
N MET A 27 2.52 -8.87 2.84
CA MET A 27 3.34 -8.34 1.75
C MET A 27 4.86 -8.51 2.00
N PRO A 28 5.41 -8.22 3.20
CA PRO A 28 6.82 -8.48 3.48
C PRO A 28 7.22 -9.96 3.43
N LYS A 29 6.32 -10.89 3.76
CA LYS A 29 6.58 -12.33 3.58
C LYS A 29 6.64 -12.69 2.10
N LEU A 30 5.71 -12.16 1.30
CA LEU A 30 5.65 -12.40 -0.13
C LEU A 30 6.87 -11.83 -0.87
N ALA A 31 7.36 -10.66 -0.47
CA ALA A 31 8.54 -10.01 -1.04
C ALA A 31 9.87 -10.75 -0.78
N ARG A 32 9.88 -11.67 0.20
CA ARG A 32 11.04 -12.55 0.48
C ARG A 32 11.01 -13.83 -0.34
N GLY A 33 9.86 -14.20 -0.90
CA GLY A 33 9.75 -15.36 -1.75
C GLY A 33 10.40 -15.11 -3.11
N GLU A 34 11.01 -16.15 -3.70
CA GLU A 34 11.71 -16.06 -4.99
C GLU A 34 10.79 -15.73 -6.17
N LYS A 35 9.47 -15.94 -6.02
CA LYS A 35 8.49 -15.79 -7.10
C LYS A 35 8.04 -14.35 -7.37
N ARG A 36 8.26 -13.41 -6.45
CA ARG A 36 7.78 -12.02 -6.58
C ARG A 36 8.95 -11.03 -6.56
N HIS A 37 9.16 -10.34 -7.68
CA HIS A 37 10.21 -9.35 -7.85
C HIS A 37 9.76 -7.94 -7.46
N TRP A 38 9.27 -7.78 -6.22
CA TRP A 38 8.80 -6.49 -5.74
C TRP A 38 9.96 -5.53 -5.42
N PRO A 39 9.82 -4.22 -5.71
CA PRO A 39 10.88 -3.22 -5.53
C PRO A 39 11.19 -2.89 -4.06
N VAL A 40 10.34 -3.35 -3.13
CA VAL A 40 10.42 -3.07 -1.69
C VAL A 40 10.15 -4.33 -0.88
N ARG A 41 10.72 -4.38 0.32
CA ARG A 41 10.63 -5.56 1.21
C ARG A 41 10.17 -5.25 2.64
N ASN A 42 10.25 -3.99 3.06
CA ASN A 42 9.93 -3.59 4.43
C ASN A 42 8.47 -3.15 4.54
N ASP A 43 7.90 -3.39 5.72
CA ASP A 43 6.52 -3.04 6.08
C ASP A 43 6.18 -1.58 5.81
N HIS A 44 7.02 -0.66 6.28
CA HIS A 44 6.83 0.77 6.11
C HIS A 44 6.89 1.19 4.64
N CYS A 45 7.66 0.50 3.78
CA CYS A 45 7.69 0.82 2.36
C CYS A 45 6.35 0.49 1.68
N PHE A 46 5.75 -0.65 2.01
CA PHE A 46 4.41 -1.00 1.49
C PHE A 46 3.37 0.00 1.97
N GLN A 47 3.36 0.30 3.27
CA GLN A 47 2.42 1.28 3.83
C GLN A 47 2.54 2.63 3.12
N ARG A 48 3.78 3.04 2.86
CA ARG A 48 4.09 4.31 2.22
C ARG A 48 3.53 4.40 0.80
N ILE A 49 3.77 3.36 -0.02
CA ILE A 49 3.29 3.30 -1.40
C ILE A 49 1.75 3.24 -1.45
N VAL A 50 1.15 2.40 -0.61
CA VAL A 50 -0.31 2.24 -0.53
C VAL A 50 -0.96 3.55 -0.12
N LEU A 51 -0.52 4.16 0.99
CA LEU A 51 -1.10 5.41 1.48
C LEU A 51 -0.93 6.55 0.47
N ASP A 52 0.23 6.65 -0.18
CA ASP A 52 0.42 7.66 -1.21
C ASP A 52 -0.54 7.48 -2.38
N THR A 53 -0.78 6.23 -2.78
CA THR A 53 -1.71 5.91 -3.87
C THR A 53 -3.14 6.27 -3.48
N ILE A 54 -3.56 6.00 -2.24
CA ILE A 54 -4.89 6.36 -1.73
C ILE A 54 -5.08 7.87 -1.58
N CYS A 55 -4.01 8.59 -1.23
CA CYS A 55 -4.03 10.04 -1.12
C CYS A 55 -3.76 10.76 -2.46
N GLU A 56 -3.40 10.01 -3.50
CA GLU A 56 -2.93 10.53 -4.80
C GLU A 56 -1.81 11.59 -4.65
N GLY A 57 -0.95 11.39 -3.64
CA GLY A 57 -0.02 12.41 -3.16
C GLY A 57 0.83 11.91 -1.99
N VAL A 58 1.55 12.82 -1.35
CA VAL A 58 2.39 12.47 -0.19
C VAL A 58 1.50 12.28 1.03
N TRP A 59 1.31 11.04 1.49
CA TRP A 59 0.22 10.72 2.44
C TRP A 59 0.20 11.55 3.73
N TYR A 60 1.37 11.96 4.25
CA TYR A 60 1.46 12.72 5.50
C TYR A 60 1.07 14.20 5.36
N ASP A 61 0.79 14.66 4.14
CA ASP A 61 0.15 15.95 3.88
C ASP A 61 -1.38 15.84 3.96
N HIS A 62 -1.93 14.62 3.93
CA HIS A 62 -3.38 14.34 3.92
C HIS A 62 -3.87 13.62 5.19
N ILE A 63 -3.03 12.82 5.84
CA ILE A 63 -3.38 11.98 7.00
C ILE A 63 -2.42 12.27 8.15
N ALA A 64 -2.97 12.59 9.32
CA ALA A 64 -2.19 12.82 10.53
C ALA A 64 -1.40 11.57 10.95
N ARG A 65 -0.25 11.81 11.59
CA ARG A 65 0.59 10.72 12.11
C ARG A 65 0.10 10.33 13.51
N PRO A 66 -0.01 9.02 13.83
CA PRO A 66 0.27 7.87 12.97
C PRO A 66 -0.91 7.46 12.08
N ALA A 67 -0.66 7.15 10.81
CA ALA A 67 -1.70 6.93 9.78
C ALA A 67 -2.81 5.95 10.21
N TYR A 68 -2.47 4.82 10.84
CA TYR A 68 -3.46 3.82 11.25
C TYR A 68 -4.48 4.34 12.27
N LYS A 69 -4.20 5.42 13.01
CA LYS A 69 -5.18 6.04 13.92
C LYS A 69 -6.09 7.07 13.23
N HIS A 70 -5.73 7.51 12.03
CA HIS A 70 -6.34 8.65 11.35
C HIS A 70 -6.90 8.32 9.97
N LEU A 71 -6.80 7.07 9.51
CA LEU A 71 -7.49 6.59 8.32
C LEU A 71 -9.00 6.64 8.53
N SER A 72 -9.71 7.28 7.62
CA SER A 72 -11.17 7.11 7.51
C SER A 72 -11.51 5.67 7.11
N GLN A 73 -12.74 5.24 7.39
CA GLN A 73 -13.24 3.93 6.98
C GLN A 73 -13.07 3.71 5.46
N THR A 74 -13.40 4.72 4.65
CA THR A 74 -13.27 4.66 3.18
C THR A 74 -11.83 4.50 2.74
N GLN A 75 -10.89 5.30 3.29
CA GLN A 75 -9.47 5.17 2.97
C GLN A 75 -8.91 3.81 3.40
N ALA A 76 -9.34 3.29 4.55
CA ALA A 76 -8.92 1.97 5.02
C ALA A 76 -9.41 0.85 4.12
N LEU A 77 -10.68 0.89 3.67
CA LEU A 77 -11.22 -0.09 2.72
C LEU A 77 -10.50 -0.03 1.37
N ALA A 78 -10.26 1.18 0.85
CA ALA A 78 -9.52 1.37 -0.39
C ALA A 78 -8.07 0.85 -0.27
N ALA A 79 -7.41 1.09 0.87
CA ALA A 79 -6.07 0.58 1.14
C ALA A 79 -6.03 -0.96 1.21
N VAL A 80 -7.04 -1.59 1.82
CA VAL A 80 -7.18 -3.07 1.83
C VAL A 80 -7.33 -3.60 0.41
N HIS A 81 -8.26 -3.03 -0.36
CA HIS A 81 -8.52 -3.45 -1.73
C HIS A 81 -7.27 -3.30 -2.61
N LEU A 82 -6.55 -2.17 -2.50
CA LEU A 82 -5.30 -1.96 -3.23
C LEU A 82 -4.23 -3.00 -2.86
N CYS A 83 -4.08 -3.33 -1.57
CA CYS A 83 -3.16 -4.37 -1.13
C CYS A 83 -3.51 -5.74 -1.75
N GLU A 84 -4.79 -6.10 -1.76
CA GLU A 84 -5.26 -7.37 -2.31
C GLU A 84 -5.04 -7.44 -3.83
N GLN A 85 -5.28 -6.35 -4.56
CA GLN A 85 -4.96 -6.25 -5.99
C GLN A 85 -3.45 -6.39 -6.29
N ILE A 86 -2.59 -5.77 -5.47
CA ILE A 86 -1.13 -5.94 -5.60
C ILE A 86 -0.74 -7.40 -5.34
N ILE A 87 -1.32 -8.04 -4.33
CA ILE A 87 -0.97 -9.43 -3.99
C ILE A 87 -1.46 -10.40 -5.07
N ALA A 88 -2.64 -10.15 -5.64
CA ALA A 88 -3.20 -10.90 -6.76
C ALA A 88 -2.52 -10.61 -8.11
N ASP A 89 -1.46 -9.79 -8.14
CA ASP A 89 -0.72 -9.40 -9.34
C ASP A 89 -1.58 -8.67 -10.39
N GLN A 90 -2.71 -8.08 -9.95
CA GLN A 90 -3.61 -7.29 -10.78
C GLN A 90 -3.12 -5.85 -10.97
N ILE A 91 -2.31 -5.36 -10.02
CA ILE A 91 -1.68 -4.04 -10.07
C ILE A 91 -0.17 -4.19 -9.83
N ASP A 92 0.61 -3.57 -10.71
CA ASP A 92 2.06 -3.56 -10.60
C ASP A 92 2.53 -2.61 -9.48
N LEU A 93 3.13 -3.21 -8.44
CA LEU A 93 3.73 -2.48 -7.33
C LEU A 93 4.91 -1.60 -7.77
N THR A 94 5.61 -1.96 -8.83
CA THR A 94 6.74 -1.16 -9.37
C THR A 94 6.25 0.17 -9.90
N ALA A 95 5.19 0.17 -10.70
CA ALA A 95 4.53 1.38 -11.15
C ALA A 95 4.03 2.25 -9.99
N LEU A 96 3.41 1.66 -8.96
CA LEU A 96 2.97 2.41 -7.78
C LEU A 96 4.14 3.01 -6.98
N ASN A 97 5.23 2.26 -6.81
CA ASN A 97 6.43 2.76 -6.16
C ASN A 97 7.03 3.96 -6.91
N GLN A 98 7.06 3.90 -8.25
CA GLN A 98 7.54 5.02 -9.06
C GLN A 98 6.67 6.28 -8.91
N LYS A 99 5.34 6.13 -8.87
CA LYS A 99 4.40 7.24 -8.59
C LYS A 99 4.63 7.82 -7.18
N SER A 100 4.72 6.96 -6.17
CA SER A 100 5.02 7.34 -4.78
C SER A 100 6.32 8.14 -4.67
N LEU A 101 7.38 7.71 -5.36
CA LEU A 101 8.65 8.44 -5.42
C LEU A 101 8.52 9.80 -6.11
N THR A 102 7.72 9.88 -7.17
CA THR A 102 7.47 11.14 -7.91
C THR A 102 6.79 12.18 -7.03
N TRP A 103 5.76 11.80 -6.26
CA TRP A 103 5.11 12.70 -5.30
C TRP A 103 6.07 13.17 -4.20
N ARG A 104 6.95 12.29 -3.72
CA ARG A 104 7.89 12.58 -2.62
C ARG A 104 9.11 13.40 -3.03
N CYS A 105 9.47 13.44 -4.31
CA CYS A 105 10.70 14.09 -4.78
C CYS A 105 10.56 14.69 -6.20
N LYS A 106 10.48 16.03 -6.22
CA LYS A 106 10.85 16.98 -7.30
C LYS A 106 9.85 17.26 -8.44
N LEU A 107 8.76 17.93 -8.09
CA LEU A 107 8.31 19.12 -8.85
C LEU A 107 8.37 20.33 -7.92
N ARG A 108 9.59 20.70 -7.50
CA ARG A 108 9.85 22.11 -7.21
C ARG A 108 9.78 22.80 -8.58
N LEU A 109 8.62 23.31 -8.96
CA LEU A 109 8.62 24.42 -9.91
C LEU A 109 9.51 25.50 -9.29
N PRO A 110 10.54 26.01 -9.98
CA PRO A 110 11.18 27.23 -9.52
C PRO A 110 10.11 28.34 -9.47
N PRO A 111 10.15 29.24 -8.46
CA PRO A 111 9.32 30.43 -8.53
C PRO A 111 9.69 31.22 -9.79
N LEU A 112 8.66 31.72 -10.50
CA LEU A 112 8.80 32.58 -11.68
C LEU A 112 9.63 33.84 -11.37
#